data_AF-A0ABD1FSA0-F1
#
_entry.id   AF-A0ABD1FSA0-F1
#
_cell.length_a   1.000
_cell.length_b   1.000
_cell.length_c   1.000
_cell.angle_alpha   90.00
_cell.angle_beta   90.00
_cell.angle_gamma   90.00
#
_symmetry.space_group_name_H-M   'P 1'
#
loop_
_entity.id
_entity.type
_entity.pdbx_description
1 polymer ?
#
loop_
_entity_poly.entity_id
_entity_poly.type
_entity_poly.pdbx_seq_one_letter_code
_entity_poly.pdbx_strand_id
1 'polypeptide(L)'
;MDLSSLPREKWWGMIILSNLEDFGLDLNEPENVLFVTFENMLEDPHGHVKKLSDFLGCPFEKEEDDEVEEIVKNCSIERIDTLTKEIFHSLGFVYGI
;
A
#
# COMPACT_ATOMS: atom_id res chain seq x y z
N MET A 1 -18.05 -2.80 23.32
CA MET A 1 -18.50 -1.51 22.76
C MET A 1 -19.50 -1.83 21.67
N ASP A 2 -20.71 -1.25 21.68
CA ASP A 2 -21.73 -1.54 20.68
C ASP A 2 -21.44 -0.74 19.39
N LEU A 3 -20.90 -1.46 18.40
CA LEU A 3 -20.41 -0.94 17.13
C LEU A 3 -21.53 -0.59 16.14
N SER A 4 -22.78 -0.98 16.43
CA SER A 4 -23.92 -0.77 15.53
C SER A 4 -24.43 0.68 15.49
N SER A 5 -23.98 1.52 16.42
CA SER A 5 -24.45 2.89 16.63
C SER A 5 -23.57 3.97 15.98
N LEU A 6 -22.49 3.58 15.29
CA LEU A 6 -21.53 4.53 14.70
C LEU A 6 -22.00 5.04 13.33
N PRO A 7 -21.83 6.34 13.05
CA PRO A 7 -22.33 6.97 11.82
C PRO A 7 -21.51 6.52 10.60
N ARG A 8 -22.13 6.57 9.40
CA ARG A 8 -21.65 5.93 8.16
C ARG A 8 -20.23 6.34 7.74
N GLU A 9 -19.79 7.52 8.11
CA GLU A 9 -18.42 8.02 7.90
C GLU A 9 -17.36 7.20 8.65
N LYS A 10 -17.73 6.50 9.73
CA LYS A 10 -16.84 5.57 10.43
C LYS A 10 -16.80 4.16 9.82
N TRP A 11 -17.66 3.88 8.83
CA TRP A 11 -17.70 2.56 8.19
C TRP A 11 -16.48 2.31 7.32
N TRP A 12 -15.88 3.35 6.73
CA TRP A 12 -14.57 3.24 6.08
C TRP A 12 -13.49 2.77 7.07
N GLY A 13 -13.54 3.28 8.30
CA GLY A 13 -12.70 2.80 9.40
C GLY A 13 -12.99 1.36 9.80
N MET A 14 -14.27 0.95 9.87
CA MET A 14 -14.65 -0.44 10.14
C MET A 14 -14.27 -1.39 8.99
N ILE A 15 -14.34 -0.98 7.73
CA ILE A 15 -13.88 -1.79 6.59
C ILE A 15 -12.37 -2.02 6.70
N ILE A 16 -11.59 -0.99 7.02
CA ILE A 16 -10.15 -1.15 7.23
C ILE A 16 -9.86 -2.05 8.45
N LEU A 17 -10.59 -1.88 9.56
CA LEU A 17 -10.42 -2.71 10.76
C LEU A 17 -10.84 -4.17 10.55
N SER A 18 -11.96 -4.42 9.85
CA SER A 18 -12.38 -5.77 9.45
C SER A 18 -11.36 -6.44 8.55
N ASN A 19 -10.78 -5.70 7.60
CA ASN A 19 -9.68 -6.23 6.79
C ASN A 19 -8.44 -6.50 7.65
N LEU A 20 -8.07 -5.63 8.60
CA LEU A 20 -6.90 -5.83 9.47
C LEU A 20 -7.00 -7.13 10.30
N GLU A 21 -8.18 -7.42 10.86
CA GLU A 21 -8.43 -8.69 11.55
C GLU A 21 -8.33 -9.89 10.60
N ASP A 22 -8.85 -9.77 9.36
CA ASP A 22 -8.77 -10.80 8.31
C ASP A 22 -7.33 -11.04 7.81
N PHE A 23 -6.47 -10.02 7.85
CA PHE A 23 -5.04 -10.10 7.53
C PHE A 23 -4.20 -10.64 8.71
N GLY A 24 -4.80 -10.95 9.85
CA GLY A 24 -4.10 -11.45 11.04
C GLY A 24 -3.15 -10.43 11.67
N LEU A 25 -3.36 -9.14 11.42
CA LEU A 25 -2.54 -8.07 11.96
C LEU A 25 -2.98 -7.77 13.39
N ASP A 26 -2.16 -8.13 14.36
CA ASP A 26 -2.41 -7.81 15.76
C ASP A 26 -2.05 -6.35 16.05
N LEU A 27 -3.06 -5.51 16.28
CA LEU A 27 -2.88 -4.11 16.70
C LEU A 27 -2.17 -3.98 18.06
N ASN A 28 -2.03 -5.08 18.81
CA ASN A 28 -1.25 -5.12 20.05
C ASN A 28 0.27 -5.26 19.80
N GLU A 29 0.69 -5.57 18.57
CA GLU A 29 2.10 -5.59 18.15
C GLU A 29 2.36 -4.49 17.09
N PRO A 30 2.47 -3.21 17.52
CA PRO A 30 2.62 -2.08 16.61
C PRO A 30 3.92 -2.12 15.79
N GLU A 31 4.87 -2.97 16.18
CA GLU A 31 6.12 -3.22 15.45
C GLU A 31 5.91 -4.01 14.15
N ASN A 32 4.78 -4.73 14.03
CA ASN A 32 4.43 -5.58 12.89
C ASN A 32 3.42 -4.92 11.93
N VAL A 33 3.06 -3.65 12.14
CA VAL A 33 2.07 -2.94 11.32
C VAL A 33 2.63 -1.59 10.85
N LEU A 34 2.72 -1.42 9.53
CA LEU A 34 3.07 -0.13 8.90
C LEU A 34 1.84 0.51 8.27
N PHE A 35 1.45 1.68 8.78
CA PHE A 35 0.40 2.50 8.19
C PHE A 35 0.98 3.42 7.11
N VAL A 36 0.52 3.26 5.87
CA VAL A 36 0.85 4.14 4.75
C VAL A 36 -0.44 4.59 4.08
N THR A 37 -0.55 5.89 3.83
CA THR A 37 -1.63 6.45 3.01
C THR A 37 -1.11 6.71 1.60
N PHE A 38 -2.04 6.74 0.64
CA PHE A 38 -1.71 6.99 -0.75
C PHE A 38 -1.10 8.38 -0.97
N GLU A 39 -1.65 9.38 -0.28
CA GLU A 39 -1.21 10.78 -0.38
C GLU A 39 0.24 10.93 0.10
N ASN A 40 0.59 10.27 1.22
CA ASN A 40 1.94 10.33 1.76
C ASN A 40 2.94 9.65 0.82
N MET A 41 2.55 8.54 0.18
CA MET A 41 3.39 7.83 -0.78
C MET A 41 3.61 8.65 -2.07
N LEU A 42 2.66 9.50 -2.45
CA LEU A 42 2.84 10.44 -3.56
C LEU A 42 3.73 11.63 -3.21
N GLU A 43 3.69 12.10 -1.96
CA GLU A 43 4.48 13.26 -1.50
C GLU A 43 5.98 12.95 -1.45
N ASP A 44 6.36 11.79 -0.91
CA ASP A 44 7.76 11.33 -0.86
C ASP A 44 7.88 9.82 -1.13
N PRO A 45 7.90 9.41 -2.41
CA PRO A 45 7.97 8.00 -2.77
C PRO A 45 9.28 7.34 -2.32
N HIS A 46 10.42 8.04 -2.39
CA HIS A 46 11.72 7.49 -2.02
C HIS A 46 11.85 7.27 -0.51
N GLY A 47 11.41 8.24 0.30
CA GLY A 47 11.38 8.08 1.75
C GLY A 47 10.44 6.96 2.20
N HIS A 48 9.30 6.79 1.52
CA HIS A 48 8.38 5.68 1.82
C HIS A 48 8.96 4.32 1.44
N VAL A 49 9.65 4.21 0.30
CA VAL A 49 10.32 2.95 -0.10
C VAL A 49 11.44 2.58 0.89
N LYS A 50 12.23 3.54 1.35
CA LYS A 50 13.24 3.31 2.41
C LYS A 50 12.60 2.90 3.73
N LYS A 51 11.54 3.57 4.16
CA LYS A 51 10.80 3.22 5.38
C LYS A 51 10.17 1.82 5.29
N LEU A 52 9.68 1.44 4.12
CA LEU A 52 9.15 0.10 3.85
C LEU A 52 10.25 -0.96 3.97
N SER A 53 11.43 -0.69 3.42
CA SER A 53 12.53 -1.65 3.45
C SER A 53 13.09 -1.84 4.86
N ASP A 54 13.21 -0.75 5.63
CA ASP A 54 13.52 -0.78 7.07
C ASP A 54 12.51 -1.64 7.84
N PHE A 55 11.22 -1.44 7.57
CA PHE A 55 10.13 -2.18 8.23
C PHE A 55 10.12 -3.68 7.88
N LEU A 56 10.48 -4.03 6.64
CA LEU A 56 10.62 -5.42 6.19
C LEU A 56 11.92 -6.10 6.66
N GLY A 57 12.81 -5.36 7.34
CA GLY A 57 14.11 -5.88 7.79
C GLY A 57 15.16 -5.99 6.66
N CYS A 58 14.93 -5.31 5.54
CA CYS A 58 15.82 -5.27 4.38
C CYS A 58 16.21 -3.80 4.08
N PRO A 59 16.86 -3.09 5.00
CA PRO A 59 17.20 -1.67 4.83
C PRO A 59 18.13 -1.49 3.62
N PHE A 60 17.90 -0.41 2.85
CA PHE A 60 18.81 -0.06 1.75
C PHE A 60 20.11 0.51 2.29
N GLU A 61 21.24 0.17 1.66
CA GLU A 61 22.52 0.81 1.95
C GLU A 61 22.57 2.24 1.39
N LYS A 62 23.45 3.08 1.94
CA LYS A 62 23.55 4.51 1.53
C LYS A 62 23.93 4.72 0.06
N GLU A 63 24.46 3.70 -0.60
CA GLU A 63 24.89 3.73 -2.00
C GLU A 63 23.82 3.19 -2.96
N GLU A 64 22.71 2.66 -2.43
CA GLU A 64 21.62 2.03 -3.21
C GLU A 64 20.51 3.04 -3.62
N ASP A 65 20.83 4.34 -3.69
CA ASP A 65 19.87 5.36 -4.14
C ASP A 65 19.35 5.07 -5.56
N ASP A 66 20.19 4.45 -6.41
CA ASP A 66 19.80 4.00 -7.76
C ASP A 66 18.75 2.85 -7.72
N GLU A 67 18.82 1.96 -6.74
CA GLU A 67 17.85 0.86 -6.58
C GLU A 67 16.50 1.39 -6.10
N VAL A 68 16.51 2.36 -5.17
CA VAL A 68 15.29 3.02 -4.71
C VAL A 68 14.61 3.76 -5.86
N GLU A 69 15.37 4.46 -6.68
CA GLU A 69 14.86 5.12 -7.90
C GLU A 69 14.24 4.10 -8.87
N GLU A 70 14.91 2.97 -9.10
CA GLU A 70 14.39 1.92 -9.97
C GLU A 70 13.06 1.34 -9.45
N ILE A 71 12.96 1.09 -8.15
CA ILE A 71 11.74 0.57 -7.52
C ILE A 71 10.60 1.58 -7.68
N VAL A 72 10.83 2.85 -7.33
CA VAL A 72 9.82 3.91 -7.46
C VAL A 72 9.33 4.02 -8.91
N LYS A 73 10.25 3.96 -9.88
CA LYS A 73 9.91 4.01 -11.30
C LYS A 73 9.14 2.77 -11.78
N ASN A 74 9.50 1.59 -11.30
CA ASN A 74 8.87 0.33 -11.70
C ASN A 74 7.48 0.15 -11.08
N CYS A 75 7.27 0.67 -9.86
CA CYS A 75 6.02 0.58 -9.11
C CYS A 75 5.15 1.85 -9.23
N SER A 76 5.39 2.69 -10.23
CA SER A 76 4.56 3.87 -10.47
C SER A 76 3.14 3.48 -10.89
N ILE A 77 2.16 4.32 -10.52
CA ILE A 77 0.75 4.09 -10.82
C ILE A 77 0.54 3.90 -12.33
N GLU A 78 1.19 4.73 -13.15
CA GLU A 78 1.10 4.65 -14.61
C GLU A 78 1.55 3.29 -15.15
N ARG A 79 2.61 2.73 -14.57
CA ARG A 79 3.15 1.43 -14.97
C ARG A 79 2.27 0.28 -14.49
N ILE A 80 1.78 0.34 -13.25
CA ILE A 80 0.84 -0.65 -12.71
C ILE A 80 -0.47 -0.63 -13.52
N ASP A 81 -0.99 0.55 -13.85
CA ASP A 81 -2.20 0.71 -14.66
C ASP A 81 -2.01 0.15 -16.09
N THR A 82 -0.84 0.40 -16.70
CA THR A 82 -0.50 -0.17 -18.01
C THR A 82 -0.46 -1.69 -17.97
N LEU A 83 0.25 -2.28 -16.99
CA LEU A 83 0.31 -3.74 -16.82
C LEU A 83 -1.07 -4.33 -16.54
N THR A 84 -1.88 -3.65 -15.74
CA THR A 84 -3.24 -4.06 -15.40
C THR A 84 -4.11 -4.10 -16.66
N LYS A 85 -4.04 -3.08 -17.52
CA LYS A 85 -4.73 -3.05 -18.81
C LYS A 85 -4.29 -4.17 -19.74
N GLU A 86 -2.99 -4.44 -19.83
CA GLU A 86 -2.45 -5.54 -20.64
C GLU A 86 -2.96 -6.91 -20.16
N ILE A 87 -2.94 -7.15 -18.84
CA ILE A 87 -3.46 -8.38 -18.25
C ILE A 87 -4.96 -8.50 -18.54
N PHE A 88 -5.75 -7.46 -18.30
CA PHE A 88 -7.19 -7.51 -18.57
C PHE A 88 -7.49 -7.75 -20.05
N HIS A 89 -6.79 -7.06 -20.96
CA HIS A 89 -6.91 -7.30 -22.41
C HIS A 89 -6.54 -8.74 -22.78
N SER A 90 -5.50 -9.30 -22.18
CA SER A 90 -5.10 -10.70 -22.41
C SER A 90 -6.16 -11.71 -21.93
N LEU A 91 -6.92 -11.33 -20.90
CA LEU A 91 -8.01 -12.12 -20.32
C LEU A 91 -9.37 -11.86 -21.00
N GLY A 92 -9.42 -11.02 -22.04
CA GLY A 92 -10.64 -10.67 -22.76
C GLY A 92 -11.56 -9.69 -22.02
N PHE A 93 -11.09 -9.09 -20.92
CA PHE A 93 -11.77 -8.02 -20.21
C PHE A 93 -11.28 -6.66 -20.72
N VAL A 94 -12.19 -5.77 -21.06
CA VAL A 94 -11.84 -4.37 -21.35
C VAL A 94 -11.95 -3.60 -20.03
N TYR A 95 -10.85 -3.00 -19.59
CA TYR A 95 -10.81 -2.17 -18.38
C TYR A 95 -10.91 -0.69 -18.80
N GLY A 96 -12.04 -0.06 -18.50
CA GLY A 96 -12.34 1.34 -18.81
C GLY A 96 -13.83 1.65 -18.72
N ILE A 97 -14.17 2.92 -18.48
CA ILE A 97 -15.51 3.51 -18.66
C ILE A 97 -15.66 3.89 -20.14
#